data_AF-A0A4Y2CI94-F1
#
_entry.id   AF-A0A4Y2CI94-F1
#
_cell.length_a   1.000
_cell.length_b   1.000
_cell.length_c   1.000
_cell.angle_alpha   90.00
_cell.angle_beta   90.00
_cell.angle_gamma   90.00
#
_symmetry.space_group_name_H-M   'P 1'
#
loop_
_entity.id
_entity.type
_entity.pdbx_description
1 polymer ?
#
loop_
_entity_poly.entity_id
_entity_poly.type
_entity_poly.pdbx_seq_one_letter_code
_entity_poly.pdbx_strand_id
1 'polypeptide(L)'
;MLLKKFDQMLIGQVQALLELQWSHRIIQTHFKKKGIAISLSHISHIKNSKLGSTKNDSKPIKNGRKSKLRKSDLQRLEKMASKLNPLTQESMDKALNVRQQVASYQLIR
;
A
#
# COMPACT_ATOMS: atom_id res chain seq x y z
N MET A 1 29.12 2.09 18.12
CA MET A 1 27.96 2.71 18.80
C MET A 1 26.84 2.89 17.77
N LEU A 2 25.93 1.92 17.66
CA LEU A 2 25.04 1.68 16.50
C LEU A 2 23.56 1.97 16.83
N LEU A 3 23.31 3.07 17.55
CA LEU A 3 22.00 3.37 18.17
C LEU A 3 21.26 4.55 17.53
N LYS A 4 21.83 5.23 16.52
CA LYS A 4 21.33 6.55 16.09
C LYS A 4 20.43 6.56 14.85
N LYS A 5 20.20 5.44 14.19
CA LYS A 5 19.26 5.36 13.06
C LYS A 5 18.47 4.06 13.15
N PHE A 6 17.49 4.04 14.05
CA PHE A 6 16.33 3.23 13.77
C PHE A 6 15.75 3.83 12.49
N ASP A 7 15.83 3.09 11.37
CA ASP A 7 15.42 3.66 10.09
C ASP A 7 13.99 4.18 10.18
N GLN A 8 13.74 5.37 9.63
CA GLN A 8 12.40 5.95 9.53
C GLN A 8 11.40 4.94 8.95
N MET A 9 11.90 4.04 8.08
CA MET A 9 11.17 2.90 7.55
C MET A 9 10.71 1.90 8.63
N LEU A 10 11.55 1.54 9.59
CA LEU A 10 11.20 0.64 10.69
C LEU A 10 10.19 1.27 11.64
N ILE A 11 10.31 2.57 11.90
CA ILE A 11 9.33 3.32 12.70
C ILE A 11 7.95 3.28 12.01
N GLY A 12 7.90 3.53 10.69
CA GLY A 12 6.68 3.42 9.90
C GLY A 12 6.07 2.02 9.91
N GLN A 13 6.89 0.97 9.83
CA GLN A 13 6.42 -0.41 9.92
C GLN A 13 5.84 -0.74 11.30
N VAL A 14 6.50 -0.31 12.39
CA VAL A 14 5.97 -0.49 13.75
C VAL A 14 4.65 0.26 13.92
N GLN A 15 4.54 1.47 13.38
CA GLN A 15 3.32 2.28 13.43
C GLN A 15 2.15 1.62 12.68
N ALA A 16 2.37 1.12 11.46
CA ALA A 16 1.35 0.40 10.70
C ALA A 16 0.81 -0.83 11.45
N LEU A 17 1.69 -1.57 12.12
CA LEU A 17 1.29 -2.72 12.93
C LEU A 17 0.50 -2.30 14.18
N LEU A 18 0.84 -1.18 14.81
CA LEU A 18 0.07 -0.61 15.92
C LEU A 18 -1.32 -0.13 15.47
N GLU A 19 -1.45 0.45 14.28
CA GLU A 19 -2.73 0.85 13.67
C GLU A 19 -3.63 -0.36 13.36
N LEU A 20 -3.03 -1.50 13.01
CA LEU A 20 -3.71 -2.79 12.88
C LEU A 20 -4.07 -3.45 14.22
N GLN A 21 -3.93 -2.72 15.34
CA GLN A 21 -4.17 -3.18 16.71
C GLN A 21 -3.33 -4.40 17.13
N TRP A 22 -2.15 -4.59 16.55
CA TRP A 22 -1.25 -5.65 16.99
C TRP A 22 -0.72 -5.34 18.40
N SER A 23 -0.67 -6.36 19.25
CA SER A 23 -0.08 -6.20 20.59
C SER A 23 1.44 -6.05 20.49
N HIS A 24 2.02 -5.35 21.47
CA HIS A 24 3.47 -5.10 21.51
C HIS A 24 4.30 -6.40 21.45
N ARG A 25 3.81 -7.48 22.07
CA ARG A 25 4.46 -8.81 22.05
C ARG A 25 4.51 -9.42 20.65
N ILE A 26 3.44 -9.27 19.87
CA ILE A 26 3.38 -9.81 18.51
C ILE A 26 4.31 -9.03 17.60
N ILE A 27 4.30 -7.69 17.70
CA ILE A 27 5.21 -6.81 16.96
C ILE A 27 6.67 -7.17 17.27
N GLN A 28 7.02 -7.29 18.55
CA GLN A 28 8.36 -7.68 18.97
C GLN A 28 8.80 -9.03 18.39
N THR A 29 7.92 -10.04 18.43
CA THR A 29 8.22 -11.37 17.89
C THR A 29 8.39 -11.35 16.37
N HIS A 30 7.56 -10.58 15.66
CA HIS A 30 7.65 -10.41 14.21
C HIS A 30 9.00 -9.82 13.79
N PHE A 31 9.46 -8.76 14.47
CA PHE A 31 10.77 -8.18 14.18
C PHE A 31 11.93 -9.08 14.61
N LYS A 32 11.80 -9.80 15.74
CA LYS A 32 12.79 -10.79 16.18
C LYS A 32 13.00 -11.89 15.12
N LYS A 33 11.92 -12.37 14.48
CA LYS A 33 12.00 -13.34 13.37
C LYS A 33 12.73 -12.77 12.14
N LYS A 34 12.70 -11.45 11.94
CA LYS A 34 13.44 -10.74 10.89
C LYS A 34 14.88 -10.37 11.28
N GLY A 35 15.36 -10.84 12.44
CA GLY A 35 16.69 -10.49 12.95
C GLY A 35 16.80 -9.09 13.54
N ILE A 36 15.67 -8.41 13.76
CA ILE A 36 15.63 -7.03 14.28
C ILE A 36 15.20 -7.08 15.75
N ALA A 37 16.12 -6.72 16.64
CA ALA A 37 15.83 -6.64 18.06
C ALA A 37 15.15 -5.30 18.40
N ILE A 38 13.88 -5.36 18.84
CA ILE A 38 13.10 -4.19 19.29
C ILE A 38 12.66 -4.39 20.74
N SER A 39 12.87 -3.40 21.58
CA SER A 39 12.40 -3.42 22.96
C SER A 39 10.93 -2.99 23.06
N LEU A 40 10.20 -3.53 24.04
CA LEU A 40 8.80 -3.14 24.29
C LEU A 40 8.69 -1.65 24.63
N SER A 41 9.65 -1.10 25.38
CA SER A 41 9.70 0.33 25.70
C SER A 41 9.83 1.20 24.46
N HIS A 42 10.58 0.74 23.44
CA HIS A 42 10.70 1.45 22.17
C HIS A 42 9.38 1.46 21.38
N ILE A 43 8.66 0.32 21.36
CA ILE A 43 7.33 0.25 20.72
C ILE A 43 6.33 1.15 21.45
N SER A 44 6.33 1.14 22.78
CA SER A 44 5.49 2.04 23.59
C SER A 44 5.84 3.51 23.35
N HIS A 45 7.13 3.84 23.21
CA HIS A 45 7.56 5.18 22.87
C HIS A 45 7.06 5.58 21.47
N ILE A 46 7.10 4.70 20.47
CA ILE A 46 6.55 4.98 19.14
C ILE A 46 5.03 5.23 19.22
N LYS A 47 4.29 4.37 19.94
CA LYS A 47 2.84 4.49 20.15
C LYS A 47 2.44 5.81 20.83
N ASN A 48 3.19 6.19 21.86
CA ASN A 48 2.88 7.32 22.73
C ASN A 48 3.56 8.61 22.28
N SER A 49 4.59 8.52 21.45
CA SER A 49 5.14 9.69 20.80
C SER A 49 4.00 10.29 20.00
N LYS A 50 3.63 11.53 20.35
CA LYS A 50 3.02 12.44 19.39
C LYS A 50 4.09 12.67 18.34
N LEU A 51 4.40 11.66 17.54
CA LEU A 51 5.15 11.85 16.33
C LEU A 51 4.20 12.74 15.54
N GLY A 52 4.54 14.03 15.50
CA GLY A 52 3.96 14.95 14.56
C GLY A 52 3.96 14.19 13.27
N SER A 53 2.74 13.83 12.84
CA SER A 53 2.45 13.43 11.48
C SER A 53 3.47 14.17 10.65
N THR A 54 4.31 13.46 9.89
CA THR A 54 4.79 14.05 8.66
C THR A 54 3.51 14.45 7.95
N LYS A 55 3.09 15.67 8.27
CA LYS A 55 2.24 16.52 7.50
C LYS A 55 3.03 16.56 6.22
N ASN A 56 2.78 15.58 5.35
CA ASN A 56 2.51 15.96 4.00
C ASN A 56 1.64 17.21 4.13
N ASP A 57 2.09 18.34 3.60
CA ASP A 57 1.28 19.55 3.47
C ASP A 57 -0.01 19.31 2.65
N SER A 58 -0.33 18.06 2.32
CA SER A 58 -1.71 17.62 2.17
C SER A 58 -2.47 17.96 3.45
N LYS A 59 -3.28 19.01 3.37
CA LYS A 59 -4.37 19.34 4.29
C LYS A 59 -4.91 18.05 4.92
N PRO A 60 -5.15 18.00 6.24
CA PRO A 60 -5.76 16.82 6.84
C PRO A 60 -7.00 16.53 5.99
N ILE A 61 -7.04 15.32 5.40
CA ILE A 61 -8.28 14.81 4.83
C ILE A 61 -9.18 14.81 6.04
N LYS A 62 -10.00 15.86 6.15
CA LYS A 62 -11.09 15.88 7.11
C LYS A 62 -11.78 14.56 6.82
N ASN A 63 -11.91 13.72 7.82
CA ASN A 63 -12.88 12.63 7.79
C ASN A 63 -14.26 13.29 7.78
N GLY A 64 -14.54 14.05 6.71
CA GLY A 64 -15.81 14.63 6.39
C GLY A 64 -16.69 13.44 6.15
N ARG A 65 -17.64 13.26 7.08
CA ARG A 65 -18.83 12.41 6.99
C ARG A 65 -18.60 11.24 6.04
N LYS A 66 -18.18 10.08 6.57
CA LYS A 66 -18.11 8.80 5.82
C LYS A 66 -19.34 8.73 4.89
N SER A 67 -19.17 9.10 3.63
CA SER A 67 -20.26 9.08 2.67
C SER A 67 -20.35 7.62 2.30
N LYS A 68 -21.23 6.91 3.01
CA LYS A 68 -21.65 5.59 2.61
C LYS A 68 -22.06 5.72 1.14
N LEU A 69 -21.32 5.07 0.24
CA LEU A 69 -21.63 5.07 -1.19
C LEU A 69 -23.12 4.76 -1.33
N ARG A 70 -23.87 5.67 -1.95
CA ARG A 70 -25.30 5.45 -2.12
C ARG A 70 -25.48 4.34 -3.15
N LYS A 71 -26.60 3.62 -3.09
CA LYS A 71 -26.90 2.55 -4.04
C LYS A 71 -26.83 3.04 -5.50
N SER A 72 -27.15 4.31 -5.75
CA SER A 72 -27.02 4.96 -7.07
C SER A 72 -25.58 5.06 -7.56
N ASP A 73 -24.62 5.27 -6.66
CA ASP A 73 -23.20 5.34 -7.00
C ASP A 73 -22.67 3.95 -7.33
N LEU A 74 -23.09 2.93 -6.58
CA LEU A 74 -22.79 1.52 -6.88
C LEU A 74 -23.38 1.09 -8.22
N GLN A 75 -24.63 1.48 -8.51
CA GLN A 75 -25.26 1.15 -9.79
C GLN A 75 -24.60 1.86 -10.97
N ARG A 76 -24.08 3.08 -10.79
CA ARG A 76 -23.25 3.75 -11.81
C ARG A 76 -21.93 3.02 -12.04
N LEU A 77 -21.28 2.56 -10.97
CA LEU A 77 -20.05 1.77 -11.08
C LEU A 77 -20.29 0.43 -11.79
N GLU A 78 -21.38 -0.26 -11.46
CA GLU A 78 -21.78 -1.51 -12.13
C GLU A 78 -22.03 -1.29 -13.62
N LYS A 79 -22.71 -0.20 -14.00
CA LYS A 79 -22.90 0.17 -15.42
C LYS A 79 -21.59 0.53 -16.12
N MET A 80 -20.63 1.13 -15.42
CA MET A 80 -19.29 1.38 -15.98
C MET A 80 -18.51 0.07 -16.15
N ALA A 81 -18.57 -0.82 -15.17
CA ALA A 81 -17.97 -2.15 -15.23
C ALA A 81 -18.60 -3.01 -16.34
N SER A 82 -19.90 -2.87 -16.57
CA SER A 82 -20.60 -3.52 -17.69
C SER A 82 -20.30 -2.90 -19.06
N LYS A 83 -19.84 -1.64 -19.10
CA LYS A 83 -19.37 -0.96 -20.33
C LYS A 83 -17.89 -1.21 -20.63
N LEU A 84 -17.11 -1.59 -19.62
CA LEU A 84 -15.84 -2.26 -19.83
C LEU A 84 -16.17 -3.60 -20.46
N ASN A 85 -16.21 -3.64 -21.80
CA ASN A 85 -16.27 -4.90 -22.52
C ASN A 85 -15.23 -5.85 -21.90
N PRO A 86 -15.58 -7.12 -21.62
CA PRO A 86 -14.55 -8.10 -21.31
C PRO A 86 -13.59 -8.03 -22.49
N LEU A 87 -12.35 -7.60 -22.22
CA LEU A 87 -11.31 -7.51 -23.23
C LEU A 87 -11.20 -8.91 -23.82
N THR A 88 -11.84 -9.12 -24.99
CA THR A 88 -12.06 -10.45 -25.53
C THR A 88 -10.70 -11.08 -25.75
N GLN A 89 -10.58 -12.39 -25.55
CA GLN A 89 -9.32 -13.12 -25.77
C GLN A 89 -8.67 -12.76 -27.12
N GLU A 90 -9.47 -12.57 -28.17
CA GLU A 90 -9.03 -12.05 -29.48
C GLU A 90 -8.36 -10.67 -29.43
N SER A 91 -8.85 -9.73 -28.61
CA SER A 91 -8.22 -8.42 -28.41
C SER A 91 -6.88 -8.54 -27.69
N MET A 92 -6.74 -9.51 -26.77
CA MET A 92 -5.46 -9.78 -26.11
C MET A 92 -4.47 -10.39 -27.09
N ASP A 93 -4.91 -11.35 -27.91
CA ASP A 93 -4.07 -12.02 -28.91
C ASP A 93 -3.61 -11.07 -30.02
N LYS A 94 -4.48 -10.17 -30.47
CA LYS A 94 -4.12 -9.14 -31.47
C LYS A 94 -3.08 -8.17 -30.90
N ALA A 95 -3.18 -7.79 -29.63
CA ALA A 95 -2.18 -6.95 -28.96
C ALA A 95 -0.84 -7.67 -28.75
N LEU A 96 -0.87 -9.00 -28.53
CA LEU A 96 0.34 -9.82 -28.40
C LEU A 96 1.04 -10.02 -29.75
N ASN A 97 0.28 -10.26 -30.83
CA ASN A 97 0.83 -10.48 -32.17
C ASN A 97 1.48 -9.20 -32.76
N VAL A 98 0.95 -8.02 -32.43
CA VAL A 98 1.59 -6.73 -32.81
C VAL A 98 2.98 -6.60 -32.18
N ARG A 99 3.19 -7.10 -30.94
CA ARG A 99 4.51 -7.08 -30.31
C ARG A 99 5.49 -8.07 -30.95
N GLN A 100 5.01 -9.23 -31.41
CA GLN A 100 5.86 -10.20 -32.12
C GLN A 100 6.27 -9.72 -33.51
N GLN A 101 5.39 -9.06 -34.26
CA GLN A 101 5.79 -8.45 -35.54
C GLN A 101 6.81 -7.33 -35.37
N VAL A 102 6.64 -6.44 -34.38
CA VAL A 102 7.59 -5.35 -34.12
C VAL A 102 8.97 -5.88 -33.69
N ALA A 103 9.03 -7.00 -32.96
CA ALA A 103 10.30 -7.65 -32.62
C ALA A 103 11.02 -8.24 -33.84
N SER A 104 10.28 -8.72 -34.85
CA SER A 104 10.89 -9.29 -36.06
C SER A 104 11.48 -8.24 -37.00
N TYR A 105 10.99 -6.98 -36.98
CA TYR A 105 11.57 -5.89 -37.77
C TYR A 105 12.83 -5.27 -37.16
N GLN A 106 13.14 -5.58 -35.89
CA GLN A 106 14.37 -5.10 -35.21
C GLN A 106 15.50 -6.14 -35.20
N LEU A 107 15.29 -7.31 -35.85
CA LEU A 107 16.26 -8.40 -35.89
C LEU A 107 16.68 -8.80 -37.32
N ILE A 108 16.66 -7.84 -38.26
CA ILE A 108 17.38 -7.96 -39.54
C ILE A 108 18.34 -6.78 -39.61
N ARG A 109 19.63 -7.13 -39.68
CA ARG A 109 20.81 -6.28 -39.80
C ARG A 109 20.86 -5.55 -41.14
#